data_AF-Q95Y10-F1
#
_entry.id   AF-Q95Y10-F1
#
_cell.length_a   1.000
_cell.length_b   1.000
_cell.length_c   1.000
_cell.angle_alpha   90.00
_cell.angle_beta   90.00
_cell.angle_gamma   90.00
#
_symmetry.space_group_name_H-M   'P 1'
#
loop_
_entity.id
_entity.type
_entity.pdbx_description
1 polymer ?
#
loop_
_entity_poly.entity_id
_entity_poly.type
_entity_poly.pdbx_seq_one_letter_code
_entity_poly.pdbx_strand_id
1 'polypeptide(L)'
;MIKVIFALFLAFQQITCSGYLELYFQSEFHLKATVNITSCSTTAPPTLIPLMISSNETVKMHKVPMKMDGSEYQITIFVINQDRLDIDNATITTSFVPKNGQISPLTVMFPFTGIRMRVGCDEQWHGEKCDVFCCSETASRVGKVCNSHGQLGCPQGKRGLDCALPISKKWCKCQNNGACISSFGKNLHEKMQCECQLGFRGSHCEERVDNIEMKSTYGVDPKKFEIATAKMLYESVVDNELVEVKRERTGGHFLQNLRINDQ
;
A
#
# COMPACT_ATOMS: atom_id res chain seq x y z
N MET A 1 -42.53 26.77 11.93
CA MET A 1 -41.10 26.51 12.19
C MET A 1 -40.71 25.04 11.97
N ILE A 2 -41.21 24.39 10.92
CA ILE A 2 -40.98 22.94 10.64
C ILE A 2 -40.63 22.79 9.14
N LYS A 3 -39.60 23.51 8.68
CA LYS A 3 -39.07 23.38 7.31
C LYS A 3 -37.54 23.38 7.23
N VAL A 4 -36.84 23.57 8.35
CA VAL A 4 -35.37 23.68 8.39
C VAL A 4 -34.68 22.34 8.74
N ILE A 5 -35.42 21.34 9.25
CA ILE A 5 -34.84 20.07 9.71
C ILE A 5 -34.60 19.07 8.56
N PHE A 6 -35.27 19.21 7.41
CA PHE A 6 -35.11 18.28 6.28
C PHE A 6 -33.92 18.59 5.36
N ALA A 7 -33.29 19.76 5.50
CA ALA A 7 -32.14 20.14 4.66
C ALA A 7 -30.78 19.69 5.21
N LEU A 8 -30.69 19.27 6.48
CA LEU A 8 -29.44 18.80 7.08
C LEU A 8 -29.17 17.29 6.86
N PHE A 9 -30.16 16.51 6.42
CA PHE A 9 -29.99 15.07 6.19
C PHE A 9 -29.51 14.69 4.78
N LEU A 10 -29.34 15.66 3.88
CA LEU A 10 -28.85 15.43 2.52
C LEU A 10 -27.38 15.83 2.30
N ALA A 11 -26.67 16.27 3.34
CA ALA A 11 -25.26 16.67 3.27
C ALA A 11 -24.26 15.58 3.69
N PHE A 12 -24.72 14.37 4.03
CA PHE A 12 -23.87 13.21 4.35
C PHE A 12 -24.07 12.09 3.32
N GLN A 13 -23.87 12.38 2.03
CA GLN A 13 -23.26 11.39 1.15
C GLN A 13 -21.76 11.44 1.42
N GLN A 14 -21.36 11.09 2.66
CA GLN A 14 -19.95 10.88 2.96
C GLN A 14 -19.53 9.72 2.07
N ILE A 15 -18.59 9.99 1.17
CA ILE A 15 -17.83 8.95 0.49
C ILE A 15 -17.19 8.14 1.62
N THR A 16 -17.83 7.04 2.03
CA THR A 16 -17.31 6.14 3.06
C THR A 16 -16.25 5.29 2.41
N CYS A 17 -15.09 5.89 2.12
CA CYS A 17 -13.87 5.13 1.98
C CYS A 17 -13.59 4.54 3.36
N SER A 18 -13.47 3.22 3.43
CA SER A 18 -13.08 2.49 4.64
C SER A 18 -11.62 2.05 4.58
N GLY A 19 -10.88 2.48 3.56
CA GLY A 19 -9.47 2.23 3.43
C GLY A 19 -8.72 3.38 2.79
N TYR A 20 -7.40 3.27 2.81
CA TYR A 20 -6.49 4.33 2.44
C TYR A 20 -5.19 3.77 1.82
N LEU A 21 -4.47 4.63 1.11
CA LEU A 21 -3.11 4.42 0.65
C LEU A 21 -2.12 5.18 1.54
N GLU A 22 -1.07 4.49 1.96
CA GLU A 22 0.15 5.08 2.52
C GLU A 22 1.30 4.92 1.52
N LEU A 23 1.99 6.03 1.25
CA LEU A 23 3.15 6.10 0.38
C LEU A 23 4.37 6.59 1.17
N TYR A 24 5.51 5.96 0.93
CA TYR A 24 6.81 6.35 1.47
C TYR A 24 7.83 6.42 0.35
N PHE A 25 8.70 7.41 0.39
CA PHE A 25 9.76 7.62 -0.59
C PHE A 25 11.10 7.82 0.08
N GLN A 26 12.15 7.35 -0.58
CA GLN A 26 13.54 7.56 -0.20
C GLN A 26 14.38 7.76 -1.46
N SER A 27 15.34 8.68 -1.38
CA SER A 27 16.21 9.11 -2.47
C SER A 27 17.52 9.65 -1.90
N GLU A 28 18.63 9.45 -2.60
CA GLU A 28 19.92 10.09 -2.28
C GLU A 28 19.98 11.57 -2.69
N PHE A 29 19.01 12.03 -3.48
CA PHE A 29 18.92 13.39 -4.01
C PHE A 29 17.82 14.21 -3.33
N HIS A 30 17.96 15.53 -3.38
CA HIS A 30 16.89 16.47 -3.06
C HIS A 30 15.92 16.56 -4.23
N LEU A 31 14.70 16.08 -4.00
CA LEU A 31 13.68 15.99 -5.04
C LEU A 31 12.48 16.87 -4.72
N LYS A 32 11.98 17.52 -5.77
CA LYS A 32 10.64 18.09 -5.81
C LYS A 32 9.75 17.11 -6.55
N ALA A 33 8.72 16.59 -5.90
CA ALA A 33 7.81 15.64 -6.52
C ALA A 33 6.35 16.06 -6.37
N THR A 34 5.52 15.63 -7.32
CA THR A 34 4.07 15.70 -7.24
C THR A 34 3.51 14.32 -7.51
N VAL A 35 2.75 13.79 -6.55
CA VAL A 35 2.06 12.52 -6.67
C VAL A 35 0.63 12.79 -7.12
N ASN A 36 0.27 12.21 -8.26
CA ASN A 36 -1.07 12.24 -8.83
C ASN A 36 -1.71 10.87 -8.69
N ILE A 37 -2.85 10.81 -7.99
CA ILE A 37 -3.61 9.57 -7.78
C ILE A 37 -4.97 9.75 -8.44
N THR A 38 -5.28 8.84 -9.35
CA THR A 38 -6.55 8.81 -10.09
C THR A 38 -7.18 7.43 -9.98
N SER A 39 -8.51 7.39 -9.94
CA SER A 39 -9.25 6.15 -10.11
C SER A 39 -9.76 6.10 -11.54
N CYS A 40 -9.49 5.01 -12.26
CA CYS A 40 -9.85 4.86 -13.67
C CYS A 40 -11.37 4.85 -13.90
N SER A 41 -12.17 4.56 -12.86
CA SER A 41 -13.63 4.40 -12.95
C SER A 41 -14.42 5.63 -12.51
N THR A 42 -13.78 6.61 -11.88
CA THR A 42 -14.48 7.78 -11.34
C THR A 42 -14.13 9.04 -12.11
N THR A 43 -15.14 9.87 -12.39
CA THR A 43 -14.95 11.25 -12.89
C THR A 43 -14.44 12.21 -11.79
N ALA A 44 -14.00 11.67 -10.65
CA ALA A 44 -13.48 12.48 -9.56
C ALA A 44 -12.18 13.17 -10.00
N PRO A 45 -11.95 14.42 -9.57
CA PRO A 45 -10.72 15.11 -9.90
C PRO A 45 -9.51 14.34 -9.37
N PRO A 46 -8.35 14.39 -10.07
CA PRO A 46 -7.11 13.80 -9.59
C PRO A 46 -6.73 14.35 -8.22
N THR A 47 -6.22 13.48 -7.34
CA THR A 47 -5.62 13.92 -6.08
C THR A 47 -4.16 14.24 -6.33
N LEU A 48 -3.82 15.54 -6.32
CA LEU A 48 -2.45 16.04 -6.50
C LEU A 48 -1.84 16.38 -5.15
N ILE A 49 -0.70 15.77 -4.84
CA ILE A 49 -0.01 15.97 -3.56
C ILE A 49 1.44 16.35 -3.83
N PRO A 50 1.83 17.61 -3.60
CA PRO A 50 3.24 18.01 -3.67
C PRO A 50 3.99 17.44 -2.46
N LEU A 51 5.24 17.03 -2.67
CA LEU A 51 6.14 16.60 -1.62
C LEU A 51 7.59 17.01 -1.93
N MET A 52 8.34 17.24 -0.85
CA MET A 52 9.78 17.44 -0.87
C MET A 52 10.43 16.20 -0.28
N ILE A 53 11.47 15.67 -0.94
CA ILE A 53 12.23 14.53 -0.43
C ILE A 53 13.66 15.00 -0.21
N SER A 54 14.08 15.01 1.06
CA SER A 54 15.46 15.29 1.43
C SER A 54 16.35 14.09 1.10
N SER A 55 17.62 14.36 0.81
CA SER A 55 18.62 13.31 0.61
C SER A 55 18.71 12.37 1.81
N ASN A 56 18.65 11.05 1.56
CA ASN A 56 18.78 9.96 2.53
C ASN A 56 17.73 9.94 3.65
N GLU A 57 16.62 10.66 3.49
CA GLU A 57 15.49 10.63 4.43
C GLU A 57 14.31 9.85 3.85
N THR A 58 13.61 9.10 4.71
CA THR A 58 12.32 8.50 4.35
C THR A 58 11.20 9.49 4.58
N VAL A 59 10.54 9.91 3.51
CA VAL A 59 9.37 10.80 3.57
C VAL A 59 8.09 9.97 3.51
N LYS A 60 7.23 10.15 4.52
CA LYS A 60 5.88 9.56 4.58
C LYS A 60 4.84 10.58 4.13
N MET A 61 3.98 10.20 3.18
CA MET A 61 2.82 10.99 2.80
C MET A 61 1.64 10.82 3.76
N HIS A 62 0.74 11.80 3.77
CA HIS A 62 -0.57 11.65 4.39
C HIS A 62 -1.35 10.49 3.75
N LYS A 63 -2.23 9.86 4.54
CA LYS A 63 -3.11 8.80 4.07
C LYS A 63 -4.06 9.34 3.00
N VAL A 64 -4.12 8.67 1.85
CA VAL A 64 -5.02 9.03 0.76
C VAL A 64 -6.22 8.09 0.78
N PRO A 65 -7.45 8.57 1.03
CA PRO A 65 -8.63 7.70 1.05
C PRO A 65 -8.83 6.97 -0.28
N MET A 66 -9.19 5.69 -0.23
CA MET A 66 -9.43 4.84 -1.39
C MET A 66 -10.73 4.05 -1.26
N LYS A 67 -11.39 3.81 -2.40
CA LYS A 67 -12.51 2.87 -2.49
C LYS A 67 -11.99 1.47 -2.75
N MET A 68 -12.55 0.50 -2.03
CA MET A 68 -12.21 -0.92 -2.15
C MET A 68 -13.26 -1.70 -2.96
N ASP A 69 -13.77 -1.08 -4.03
CA ASP A 69 -14.88 -1.59 -4.85
C ASP A 69 -14.42 -2.42 -6.06
N GLY A 70 -13.10 -2.62 -6.22
CA GLY A 70 -12.49 -3.30 -7.35
C GLY A 70 -12.08 -2.36 -8.49
N SER A 71 -12.29 -1.05 -8.37
CA SER A 71 -11.79 -0.06 -9.31
C SER A 71 -10.26 -0.03 -9.34
N GLU A 72 -9.69 0.02 -10.55
CA GLU A 72 -8.26 0.23 -10.71
C GLU A 72 -7.88 1.69 -10.44
N TYR A 73 -6.75 1.88 -9.77
CA TYR A 73 -6.13 3.17 -9.52
C TYR A 73 -4.84 3.30 -10.30
N GLN A 74 -4.57 4.50 -10.81
CA GLN A 74 -3.31 4.88 -11.43
C GLN A 74 -2.61 5.91 -10.56
N ILE A 75 -1.33 5.67 -10.27
CA ILE A 75 -0.43 6.62 -9.62
C ILE A 75 0.60 7.09 -10.63
N THR A 76 0.75 8.40 -10.71
CA THR A 76 1.78 9.08 -11.48
C THR A 76 2.58 9.98 -10.56
N ILE A 77 3.88 9.76 -10.48
CA ILE A 77 4.81 10.54 -9.67
C ILE A 77 5.65 11.35 -10.65
N PHE A 78 5.45 12.66 -10.67
CA PHE A 78 6.28 13.58 -11.44
C PHE A 78 7.37 14.14 -10.53
N VAL A 79 8.63 14.00 -10.93
CA VAL A 79 9.79 14.37 -10.13
C VAL A 79 10.68 15.31 -10.93
N ILE A 80 11.11 16.39 -10.28
CA ILE A 80 12.17 17.28 -10.75
C ILE A 80 13.37 17.06 -9.83
N ASN A 81 14.49 16.63 -10.41
CA ASN A 81 15.74 16.50 -9.69
C ASN A 81 16.45 17.86 -9.69
N GLN A 82 16.67 18.44 -8.51
CA GLN A 82 17.34 19.73 -8.40
C GLN A 82 18.87 19.61 -8.37
N ASP A 83 19.37 18.40 -8.10
CA ASP A 83 20.80 18.11 -7.91
C ASP A 83 21.48 17.65 -9.22
N ARG A 84 20.71 17.37 -10.28
CA ARG A 84 21.22 16.86 -11.57
C ARG A 84 20.69 17.68 -12.75
N LEU A 85 21.61 18.14 -13.60
CA LEU A 85 21.33 19.02 -14.75
C LEU A 85 21.09 18.27 -16.07
N ASP A 86 21.35 16.96 -16.09
CA ASP A 86 21.26 16.08 -17.26
C ASP A 86 19.90 15.35 -17.38
N ILE A 87 19.07 15.39 -16.33
CA ILE A 87 17.71 14.84 -16.33
C ILE A 87 16.78 15.95 -15.85
N ASP A 88 15.96 16.47 -16.76
CA ASP A 88 15.04 17.57 -16.46
C ASP A 88 13.93 17.10 -15.52
N ASN A 89 13.41 15.90 -15.76
CA ASN A 89 12.37 15.29 -14.94
C ASN A 89 12.32 13.77 -15.08
N ALA A 90 11.65 13.13 -14.13
CA ALA A 90 11.26 11.73 -14.19
C ALA A 90 9.77 11.59 -13.89
N THR A 91 9.08 10.80 -14.69
CA THR A 91 7.68 10.42 -14.49
C THR A 91 7.59 8.93 -14.23
N ILE A 92 7.18 8.55 -13.02
CA ILE A 92 7.01 7.16 -12.61
C ILE A 92 5.52 6.85 -12.58
N THR A 93 5.08 5.78 -13.22
CA THR A 93 3.68 5.39 -13.30
C THR A 93 3.46 3.95 -12.88
N THR A 94 2.33 3.69 -12.23
CA THR A 94 1.90 2.34 -11.87
C THR A 94 0.37 2.28 -11.79
N SER A 95 -0.20 1.08 -11.96
CA SER A 95 -1.61 0.82 -11.73
C SER A 95 -1.82 -0.40 -10.86
N PHE A 96 -2.88 -0.38 -10.07
CA PHE A 96 -3.24 -1.48 -9.18
C PHE A 96 -4.72 -1.42 -8.78
N VAL A 97 -5.26 -2.58 -8.39
CA VAL A 97 -6.56 -2.66 -7.71
C VAL A 97 -6.29 -2.72 -6.21
N PRO A 98 -6.83 -1.80 -5.40
CA PRO A 98 -6.51 -1.70 -3.99
C PRO A 98 -7.05 -2.91 -3.23
N LYS A 99 -6.17 -3.50 -2.41
CA LYS A 99 -6.45 -4.60 -1.49
C LYS A 99 -5.61 -4.38 -0.25
N ASN A 100 -6.20 -4.55 0.93
CA ASN A 100 -5.49 -4.39 2.20
C ASN A 100 -4.20 -5.23 2.20
N GLY A 101 -3.05 -4.57 2.43
CA GLY A 101 -1.74 -5.20 2.37
C GLY A 101 -0.65 -4.30 1.80
N GLN A 102 0.54 -4.87 1.63
CA GLN A 102 1.69 -4.20 1.04
C GLN A 102 1.79 -4.54 -0.45
N ILE A 103 1.91 -3.49 -1.26
CA ILE A 103 1.94 -3.57 -2.74
C ILE A 103 3.17 -2.86 -3.31
N SER A 104 4.24 -2.72 -2.54
CA SER A 104 5.48 -2.05 -2.97
C SER A 104 6.14 -2.75 -4.18
N PRO A 105 6.79 -2.00 -5.09
CA PRO A 105 7.58 -2.61 -6.16
C PRO A 105 8.84 -3.27 -5.59
N LEU A 106 9.36 -4.31 -6.25
CA LEU A 106 10.60 -4.98 -5.80
C LEU A 106 11.86 -4.17 -6.07
N THR A 107 11.86 -3.48 -7.19
CA THR A 107 12.94 -2.61 -7.63
C THR A 107 12.38 -1.23 -7.86
N VAL A 108 13.22 -0.24 -7.71
CA VAL A 108 12.92 1.14 -8.07
C VAL A 108 13.94 1.60 -9.09
N MET A 109 13.64 2.70 -9.76
CA MET A 109 14.54 3.32 -10.72
C MET A 109 14.87 4.73 -10.24
N PHE A 110 15.89 5.33 -10.84
CA PHE A 110 16.25 6.72 -10.59
C PHE A 110 15.01 7.63 -10.62
N PRO A 111 14.88 8.62 -9.71
CA PRO A 111 15.85 9.01 -8.68
C PRO A 111 15.62 8.37 -7.30
N PHE A 112 14.78 7.34 -7.19
CA PHE A 112 14.45 6.73 -5.90
C PHE A 112 15.38 5.57 -5.56
N THR A 113 15.73 5.45 -4.28
CA THR A 113 16.33 4.23 -3.70
C THR A 113 15.29 3.38 -2.97
N GLY A 114 14.17 3.99 -2.58
CA GLY A 114 13.09 3.29 -1.90
C GLY A 114 11.70 3.86 -2.18
N ILE A 115 10.73 2.97 -2.40
CA ILE A 115 9.30 3.31 -2.49
C ILE A 115 8.48 2.26 -1.73
N ARG A 116 7.76 2.65 -0.68
CA ARG A 116 6.81 1.76 0.01
C ARG A 116 5.39 2.15 -0.32
N MET A 117 4.58 1.16 -0.69
CA MET A 117 3.16 1.34 -0.93
C MET A 117 2.37 0.34 -0.08
N ARG A 118 1.48 0.87 0.75
CA ARG A 118 0.60 0.06 1.61
C ARG A 118 -0.83 0.55 1.48
N VAL A 119 -1.73 -0.39 1.21
CA VAL A 119 -3.16 -0.17 1.34
C VAL A 119 -3.58 -0.65 2.73
N GLY A 120 -4.23 0.22 3.50
CA GLY A 120 -4.71 -0.08 4.84
C GLY A 120 -6.20 0.19 4.97
N CYS A 121 -6.78 -0.25 6.08
CA CYS A 121 -8.16 0.03 6.45
C CYS A 121 -8.23 1.13 7.49
N ASP A 122 -9.25 1.97 7.39
CA ASP A 122 -9.57 2.97 8.41
C ASP A 122 -9.84 2.32 9.76
N GLU A 123 -9.83 3.13 10.81
CA GLU A 123 -10.04 2.65 12.15
C GLU A 123 -11.35 1.86 12.25
N GLN A 124 -11.31 0.71 12.94
CA GLN A 124 -12.44 -0.22 13.11
C GLN A 124 -12.89 -0.97 11.85
N TRP A 125 -12.25 -0.75 10.69
CA TRP A 125 -12.51 -1.48 9.45
C TRP A 125 -11.40 -2.49 9.17
N HIS A 126 -11.79 -3.65 8.64
CA HIS A 126 -10.90 -4.80 8.48
C HIS A 126 -11.30 -5.64 7.26
N GLY A 127 -10.51 -6.69 6.98
CA GLY A 127 -10.69 -7.56 5.82
C GLY A 127 -9.88 -7.10 4.61
N GLU A 128 -9.90 -7.90 3.54
CA GLU A 128 -9.15 -7.62 2.29
C GLU A 128 -9.66 -6.35 1.59
N LYS A 129 -10.97 -6.07 1.70
CA LYS A 129 -11.64 -4.91 1.11
C LYS A 129 -12.00 -3.84 2.14
N CYS A 130 -11.51 -3.94 3.36
CA CYS A 130 -11.87 -3.03 4.45
C CYS A 130 -13.38 -2.88 4.65
N ASP A 131 -14.15 -3.94 4.41
CA ASP A 131 -15.62 -3.95 4.42
C ASP A 131 -16.21 -4.62 5.67
N VAL A 132 -15.35 -5.08 6.59
CA VAL A 132 -15.76 -5.70 7.85
C VAL A 132 -15.53 -4.73 9.00
N PHE A 133 -16.62 -4.24 9.59
CA PHE A 133 -16.57 -3.41 10.78
C PHE A 133 -16.40 -4.24 12.05
N CYS A 134 -15.45 -3.86 12.91
CA CYS A 134 -15.24 -4.43 14.23
C CYS A 134 -14.87 -3.32 15.22
N CYS A 135 -15.76 -3.05 16.18
CA CYS A 135 -15.54 -2.04 17.22
C CYS A 135 -14.61 -2.59 18.31
N SER A 136 -13.39 -2.07 18.34
CA SER A 136 -12.31 -2.42 19.27
C SER A 136 -12.68 -2.14 20.72
N GLU A 137 -13.45 -1.08 20.99
CA GLU A 137 -13.93 -0.78 22.33
C GLU A 137 -14.92 -1.85 22.81
N THR A 138 -15.87 -2.23 21.95
CA THR A 138 -16.83 -3.30 22.27
C THR A 138 -16.13 -4.64 22.44
N ALA A 139 -15.15 -4.95 21.59
CA ALA A 139 -14.32 -6.15 21.70
C ALA A 139 -13.59 -6.20 23.05
N SER A 140 -12.97 -5.09 23.44
CA SER A 140 -12.21 -4.99 24.69
C SER A 140 -13.10 -5.18 25.92
N ARG A 141 -14.33 -4.65 25.92
CA ARG A 141 -15.30 -4.82 27.02
C ARG A 141 -15.68 -6.28 27.28
N VAL A 142 -15.56 -7.16 26.29
CA VAL A 142 -15.82 -8.60 26.42
C VAL A 142 -14.53 -9.43 26.47
N GLY A 143 -13.37 -8.80 26.70
CA GLY A 143 -12.08 -9.48 26.80
C GLY A 143 -11.56 -10.04 25.47
N LYS A 144 -11.96 -9.44 24.34
CA LYS A 144 -11.61 -9.84 22.98
C LYS A 144 -10.89 -8.73 22.23
N VAL A 145 -10.37 -9.04 21.05
CA VAL A 145 -9.74 -8.10 20.10
C VAL A 145 -10.34 -8.27 18.71
N CYS A 146 -10.29 -7.23 17.89
CA CYS A 146 -10.58 -7.32 16.46
C CYS A 146 -9.34 -7.82 15.73
N ASN A 147 -9.43 -8.97 15.04
CA ASN A 147 -8.33 -9.48 14.22
C ASN A 147 -8.27 -8.82 12.83
N SER A 148 -7.25 -9.13 12.03
CA SER A 148 -7.11 -8.60 10.65
C SER A 148 -8.29 -8.87 9.71
N HIS A 149 -9.13 -9.87 10.01
CA HIS A 149 -10.34 -10.21 9.26
C HIS A 149 -11.60 -9.48 9.77
N GLY A 150 -11.48 -8.65 10.82
CA GLY A 150 -12.61 -7.95 11.43
C GLY A 150 -13.49 -8.82 12.30
N GLN A 151 -12.98 -9.97 12.73
CA GLN A 151 -13.70 -10.88 13.61
C GLN A 151 -13.21 -10.71 15.05
N LEU A 152 -14.10 -10.95 16.01
CA LEU A 152 -13.69 -11.03 17.41
C LEU A 152 -12.77 -12.23 17.59
N GLY A 153 -11.68 -12.02 18.30
CA GLY A 153 -10.68 -13.04 18.60
C GLY A 153 -10.13 -12.85 20.01
N CYS A 154 -9.28 -13.78 20.44
CA CYS A 154 -8.50 -13.60 21.65
C CYS A 154 -7.20 -12.83 21.36
N PRO A 155 -6.62 -12.15 22.36
CA PRO A 155 -5.27 -11.59 22.24
C PRO A 155 -4.26 -12.63 21.74
N GLN A 156 -3.17 -12.17 21.12
CA GLN A 156 -2.20 -13.03 20.46
C GLN A 156 -1.72 -14.18 21.37
N GLY A 157 -1.77 -15.41 20.84
CA GLY A 157 -1.36 -16.62 21.54
C GLY A 157 -2.39 -17.21 22.52
N LYS A 158 -3.59 -16.61 22.62
CA LYS A 158 -4.70 -17.08 23.48
C LYS A 158 -5.91 -17.54 22.66
N ARG A 159 -6.77 -18.35 23.28
CA ARG A 159 -7.99 -18.92 22.69
C ARG A 159 -8.99 -19.36 23.77
N GLY A 160 -10.16 -19.83 23.34
CA GLY A 160 -11.27 -20.17 24.20
C GLY A 160 -12.20 -18.98 24.45
N LEU A 161 -13.41 -19.25 24.94
CA LEU A 161 -14.44 -18.23 25.12
C LEU A 161 -14.02 -17.13 26.10
N ASP A 162 -13.17 -17.45 27.08
CA ASP A 162 -12.59 -16.54 28.08
C ASP A 162 -11.13 -16.12 27.78
N CYS A 163 -10.56 -16.59 26.67
CA CYS A 163 -9.15 -16.39 26.30
C CYS A 163 -8.12 -16.92 27.33
N ALA A 164 -8.49 -17.86 28.19
CA ALA A 164 -7.58 -18.41 29.20
C ALA A 164 -6.58 -19.42 28.62
N LEU A 165 -6.97 -20.12 27.54
CA LEU A 165 -6.19 -21.23 26.99
C LEU A 165 -5.13 -20.75 26.00
N PRO A 166 -3.95 -21.36 25.96
CA PRO A 166 -2.92 -21.03 24.97
C PRO A 166 -3.26 -21.63 23.59
N ILE A 167 -2.78 -20.97 22.53
CA ILE A 167 -2.79 -21.51 21.16
C ILE A 167 -1.68 -22.53 20.98
N SER A 168 -2.04 -23.74 20.52
CA SER A 168 -1.07 -24.75 20.11
C SER A 168 -0.66 -24.55 18.65
N LYS A 169 0.64 -24.70 18.35
CA LYS A 169 1.16 -24.70 16.96
C LYS A 169 0.49 -25.75 16.06
N LYS A 170 -0.14 -26.79 16.62
CA LYS A 170 -0.81 -27.84 15.85
C LYS A 170 -2.16 -27.42 15.24
N TRP A 171 -2.75 -26.30 15.67
CA TRP A 171 -4.09 -25.91 15.22
C TRP A 171 -4.13 -25.09 13.95
N CYS A 172 -3.03 -24.45 13.57
CA CYS A 172 -2.90 -23.81 12.27
C CYS A 172 -1.61 -24.27 11.59
N LYS A 173 -1.65 -24.43 10.27
CA LYS A 173 -0.48 -24.73 9.43
C LYS A 173 0.05 -23.47 8.74
N CYS A 174 0.18 -22.37 9.48
CA CYS A 174 0.60 -21.09 8.90
C CYS A 174 2.06 -21.17 8.43
N GLN A 175 2.30 -20.77 7.19
CA GLN A 175 3.60 -20.62 6.54
C GLN A 175 4.07 -19.14 6.66
N ASN A 176 5.29 -18.86 6.19
CA ASN A 176 5.84 -17.51 6.06
C ASN A 176 5.68 -16.63 7.32
N ASN A 177 5.89 -17.23 8.50
CA ASN A 177 5.76 -16.58 9.81
C ASN A 177 4.36 -16.04 10.14
N GLY A 178 3.31 -16.58 9.50
CA GLY A 178 1.93 -16.28 9.85
C GLY A 178 1.59 -16.72 11.28
N ALA A 179 0.79 -15.92 11.97
CA ALA A 179 0.35 -16.18 13.34
C ALA A 179 -0.94 -17.01 13.34
N CYS A 180 -1.01 -18.05 14.16
CA CYS A 180 -2.27 -18.75 14.42
C CYS A 180 -3.09 -17.93 15.41
N ILE A 181 -4.29 -17.52 15.03
CA ILE A 181 -5.18 -16.66 15.82
C ILE A 181 -6.55 -17.32 16.02
N SER A 182 -7.18 -17.01 17.15
CA SER A 182 -8.55 -17.42 17.46
C SER A 182 -9.52 -16.40 16.86
N SER A 183 -10.63 -16.89 16.30
CA SER A 183 -11.67 -16.07 15.65
C SER A 183 -13.05 -16.62 15.92
N PHE A 184 -13.99 -15.76 16.29
CA PHE A 184 -15.34 -16.12 16.66
C PHE A 184 -16.32 -15.65 15.58
N GLY A 185 -17.09 -16.58 15.03
CA GLY A 185 -18.20 -16.26 14.13
C GLY A 185 -19.42 -15.72 14.88
N LYS A 186 -20.50 -15.43 14.14
CA LYS A 186 -21.78 -14.92 14.69
C LYS A 186 -22.36 -15.78 15.83
N ASN A 187 -22.11 -17.09 15.83
CA ASN A 187 -22.61 -18.03 16.83
C ASN A 187 -21.61 -18.32 17.98
N LEU A 188 -20.58 -17.48 18.16
CA LEU A 188 -19.48 -17.71 19.10
C LEU A 188 -18.75 -19.04 18.91
N HIS A 189 -18.89 -19.66 17.73
CA HIS A 189 -18.09 -20.81 17.35
C HIS A 189 -16.67 -20.34 17.05
N GLU A 190 -15.72 -20.85 17.82
CA GLU A 190 -14.29 -20.55 17.66
C GLU A 190 -13.73 -21.27 16.43
N LYS A 191 -12.97 -20.54 15.62
CA LYS A 191 -12.19 -21.05 14.50
C LYS A 191 -10.75 -20.56 14.66
N MET A 192 -9.81 -21.48 14.42
CA MET A 192 -8.40 -21.14 14.32
C MET A 192 -8.06 -20.79 12.87
N GLN A 193 -7.41 -19.66 12.65
CA GLN A 193 -7.01 -19.20 11.32
C GLN A 193 -5.64 -18.53 11.33
N CYS A 194 -5.03 -18.41 10.15
CA CYS A 194 -3.74 -17.76 9.99
C CYS A 194 -3.93 -16.27 9.73
N GLU A 195 -3.22 -15.46 10.51
CA GLU A 195 -3.00 -14.05 10.24
C GLU A 195 -1.64 -13.88 9.57
N CYS A 196 -1.67 -13.42 8.32
CA CYS A 196 -0.47 -13.36 7.49
C CYS A 196 0.35 -12.12 7.77
N GLN A 197 1.67 -12.30 7.76
CA GLN A 197 2.61 -11.18 7.76
C GLN A 197 2.44 -10.35 6.47
N LEU A 198 2.86 -9.09 6.54
CA LEU A 198 2.84 -8.19 5.38
C LEU A 198 3.57 -8.82 4.19
N GLY A 199 2.95 -8.75 3.01
CA GLY A 199 3.48 -9.34 1.77
C GLY A 199 3.10 -10.81 1.51
N PHE A 200 2.31 -11.44 2.40
CA PHE A 200 1.80 -12.81 2.21
C PHE A 200 0.28 -12.87 2.30
N ARG A 201 -0.32 -13.85 1.61
CA ARG A 201 -1.77 -14.12 1.59
C ARG A 201 -2.03 -15.62 1.49
N GLY A 202 -3.31 -16.00 1.44
CA GLY A 202 -3.75 -17.39 1.40
C GLY A 202 -4.19 -17.87 2.78
N SER A 203 -4.87 -19.02 2.80
CA SER A 203 -5.48 -19.58 4.02
C SER A 203 -4.46 -20.01 5.09
N HIS A 204 -3.23 -20.21 4.63
CA HIS A 204 -2.06 -20.61 5.41
C HIS A 204 -0.89 -19.65 5.20
N CYS A 205 -1.10 -18.46 4.65
CA CYS A 205 -0.03 -17.49 4.33
C CYS A 205 1.03 -18.05 3.38
N GLU A 206 0.65 -18.99 2.52
CA GLU A 206 1.48 -19.75 1.60
C GLU A 206 1.80 -18.95 0.32
N GLU A 207 0.94 -18.01 -0.04
CA GLU A 207 1.10 -17.19 -1.24
C GLU A 207 1.82 -15.88 -0.92
N ARG A 208 2.66 -15.43 -1.84
CA ARG A 208 3.19 -14.07 -1.80
C ARG A 208 2.19 -13.14 -2.47
N VAL A 209 2.01 -11.95 -1.90
CA VAL A 209 1.26 -10.88 -2.56
C VAL A 209 2.06 -10.41 -3.77
N ASP A 210 1.38 -10.24 -4.90
CA ASP A 210 1.98 -9.76 -6.13
C ASP A 210 2.52 -8.34 -5.94
N ASN A 211 3.66 -8.05 -6.55
CA ASN A 211 4.21 -6.70 -6.52
C ASN A 211 3.65 -5.90 -7.67
N ILE A 212 3.53 -4.60 -7.47
CA ILE A 212 3.28 -3.70 -8.60
C ILE A 212 4.56 -3.52 -9.40
N GLU A 213 4.39 -3.34 -10.70
CA GLU A 213 5.44 -2.83 -11.56
C GLU A 213 5.32 -1.32 -11.70
N MET A 214 6.46 -0.64 -11.73
CA MET A 214 6.55 0.79 -12.01
C MET A 214 7.23 1.01 -13.34
N LYS A 215 6.66 1.90 -14.15
CA LYS A 215 7.22 2.35 -15.43
C LYS A 215 7.79 3.74 -15.26
N SER A 216 9.03 3.94 -15.64
CA SER A 216 9.71 5.23 -15.57
C SER A 216 9.90 5.82 -16.96
N THR A 217 9.54 7.09 -17.09
CA THR A 217 9.80 7.90 -18.28
C THR A 217 10.67 9.08 -17.88
N TYR A 218 11.79 9.28 -18.56
CA TYR A 218 12.72 10.37 -18.28
C TYR A 218 12.61 11.45 -19.37
N GLY A 219 12.44 12.70 -18.92
CA GLY A 219 12.64 13.87 -19.76
C GLY A 219 14.11 14.27 -19.71
N VAL A 220 14.75 14.31 -20.87
CA VAL A 220 16.18 14.60 -21.00
C VAL A 220 16.38 15.74 -22.00
N ASP A 221 17.39 16.58 -21.75
CA ASP A 221 17.83 17.60 -22.70
C ASP A 221 18.69 16.93 -23.79
N PRO A 222 18.23 16.84 -25.05
CA PRO A 222 18.96 16.13 -26.10
C PRO A 222 20.35 16.71 -26.36
N LYS A 223 20.60 17.98 -26.01
CA LYS A 223 21.91 18.62 -26.18
C LYS A 223 22.92 18.22 -25.10
N LYS A 224 22.44 17.72 -23.96
CA LYS A 224 23.26 17.26 -22.82
C LYS A 224 23.20 15.74 -22.63
N PHE A 225 22.31 15.05 -23.34
CA PHE A 225 22.10 13.63 -23.16
C PHE A 225 23.27 12.83 -23.74
N GLU A 226 24.22 12.49 -22.85
CA GLU A 226 25.37 11.67 -23.20
C GLU A 226 25.05 10.17 -23.10
N ILE A 227 25.82 9.34 -23.82
CA ILE A 227 25.77 7.88 -23.70
C ILE A 227 25.96 7.44 -22.23
N ALA A 228 26.74 8.19 -21.46
CA ALA A 228 26.92 7.98 -20.03
C ALA A 228 25.61 8.11 -19.24
N THR A 229 24.75 9.10 -19.57
CA THR A 229 23.43 9.27 -18.94
C THR A 229 22.50 8.12 -19.31
N ALA A 230 22.49 7.69 -20.57
CA ALA A 230 21.71 6.52 -20.99
C ALA A 230 22.13 5.27 -20.20
N LYS A 231 23.44 5.00 -20.14
CA LYS A 231 23.99 3.87 -19.37
C LYS A 231 23.62 3.95 -17.89
N MET A 232 23.73 5.13 -17.30
CA MET A 232 23.34 5.37 -15.90
C MET A 232 21.85 5.07 -15.67
N LEU A 233 20.95 5.52 -16.54
CA LEU A 233 19.53 5.21 -16.43
C LEU A 233 19.24 3.71 -16.53
N TYR A 234 19.93 2.99 -17.43
CA TYR A 234 19.82 1.53 -17.52
C TYR A 234 20.35 0.82 -16.27
N GLU A 235 21.44 1.31 -15.69
CA GLU A 235 22.04 0.77 -14.46
C GLU A 235 21.32 1.23 -13.19
N SER A 236 20.39 2.20 -13.29
CA SER A 236 19.68 2.78 -12.15
C SER A 236 18.57 1.91 -11.56
N VAL A 237 18.29 0.75 -12.16
CA VAL A 237 17.34 -0.21 -11.59
C VAL A 237 18.00 -0.84 -10.35
N VAL A 238 17.60 -0.38 -9.18
CA VAL A 238 18.13 -0.83 -7.89
C VAL A 238 17.07 -1.61 -7.11
N ASP A 239 17.51 -2.44 -6.16
CA ASP A 239 16.60 -3.08 -5.22
C ASP A 239 15.95 -2.01 -4.34
N ASN A 240 14.65 -2.17 -4.09
CA ASN A 240 13.91 -1.22 -3.29
C ASN A 240 14.24 -1.38 -1.80
N GLU A 241 14.94 -0.38 -1.24
CA GLU A 241 15.40 -0.37 0.15
C GLU A 241 14.26 -0.43 1.18
N LEU A 242 13.05 0.02 0.79
CA LEU A 242 11.90 0.06 1.68
C LEU A 242 11.04 -1.20 1.64
N VAL A 243 11.44 -2.25 0.92
CA VAL A 243 10.72 -3.53 0.88
C VAL A 243 11.08 -4.41 2.09
N GLU A 244 10.08 -4.71 2.90
CA GLU A 244 10.23 -5.54 4.11
C GLU A 244 10.50 -7.03 3.79
N VAL A 245 9.97 -7.53 2.67
CA VAL A 245 10.14 -8.93 2.25
C VAL A 245 11.14 -9.00 1.10
N LYS A 246 12.40 -9.34 1.39
CA LYS A 246 13.41 -9.65 0.37
C LYS A 246 12.89 -10.80 -0.50
N ARG A 247 12.64 -10.55 -1.78
CA ARG A 247 12.23 -11.58 -2.75
C ARG A 247 13.41 -11.91 -3.67
N GLU A 248 13.53 -13.18 -4.04
CA GLU A 248 14.47 -13.59 -5.09
C GLU A 248 14.05 -12.95 -6.41
N ARG A 249 15.02 -12.33 -7.10
CA ARG A 249 14.80 -11.74 -8.42
C ARG A 249 14.46 -12.84 -9.42
N THR A 250 13.19 -12.97 -9.79
CA THR A 250 12.83 -13.65 -11.04
C THR A 250 13.24 -12.73 -12.19
N GLY A 251 14.48 -12.91 -12.67
CA GLY A 251 15.04 -12.11 -13.76
C GLY A 251 14.21 -12.24 -15.03
N GLY A 252 13.81 -11.13 -15.65
CA GLY A 252 13.19 -11.21 -16.97
C GLY A 252 12.58 -9.94 -17.57
N HIS A 253 12.13 -8.94 -16.80
CA HIS A 253 11.22 -7.91 -17.37
C HIS A 253 11.60 -6.43 -17.23
N PHE A 254 12.74 -6.09 -16.62
CA PHE A 254 13.03 -4.72 -16.21
C PHE A 254 13.17 -3.69 -17.34
N LEU A 255 13.73 -4.07 -18.49
CA LEU A 255 14.01 -3.12 -19.57
C LEU A 255 12.75 -2.63 -20.30
N GLN A 256 11.64 -3.37 -20.25
CA GLN A 256 10.39 -2.95 -20.92
C GLN A 256 9.71 -1.76 -20.22
N ASN A 257 10.14 -1.46 -18.98
CA ASN A 257 9.54 -0.44 -18.14
C ASN A 257 10.29 0.90 -18.16
N LEU A 258 11.38 1.01 -18.92
CA LEU A 258 12.13 2.26 -19.12
C LEU A 258 11.77 2.89 -20.47
N ARG A 259 11.37 4.16 -20.45
CA ARG A 259 11.18 5.00 -21.65
C ARG A 259 11.99 6.28 -21.51
N ILE A 260 12.66 6.68 -22.57
CA ILE A 260 13.36 7.97 -22.66
C ILE A 260 12.62 8.77 -23.72
N ASN A 261 12.13 9.96 -23.36
CA ASN A 261 11.46 10.85 -24.27
C ASN A 261 12.36 12.06 -24.55
N ASP A 262 12.69 12.26 -25.81
CA ASP A 262 13.28 13.51 -26.28
C ASP A 262 12.13 14.54 -26.36
N GLN A 263 12.18 15.59 -25.55
CA GLN A 263 11.30 16.76 -25.71
C GLN A 263 11.96 17.84 -26.55
#